data_AF-B1FA48-F1
#
_entry.id   AF-B1FA48-F1
#
_cell.length_a   1.000
_cell.length_b   1.000
_cell.length_c   1.000
_cell.angle_alpha   90.00
_cell.angle_beta   90.00
_cell.angle_gamma   90.00
#
_symmetry.space_group_name_H-M   'P 1'
#
loop_
_entity.id
_entity.type
_entity.pdbx_description
1 polymer ?
#
loop_
_entity_poly.entity_id
_entity_poly.type
_entity_poly.pdbx_seq_one_letter_code
_entity_poly.pdbx_strand_id
1 'polypeptide(L)' 'MRVVAFDVSRFVAEIAYLENSLLHAGDRTGLRRDELERFAEKLRATDHVVLEAHWPY' A
#
# COMPACT_ATOMS: atom_id res chain seq x y z
N MET A 1 -13.23 -7.12 -5.10
CA MET A 1 -12.68 -6.45 -3.89
C MET A 1 -11.19 -6.74 -3.88
N ARG A 2 -10.37 -5.70 -3.73
CA ARG A 2 -8.90 -5.81 -3.75
C ARG A 2 -8.35 -5.31 -2.42
N VAL A 3 -7.45 -6.08 -1.81
CA VAL A 3 -6.70 -5.65 -0.63
C VAL A 3 -5.33 -5.16 -1.09
N VAL A 4 -4.94 -3.99 -0.60
CA VAL A 4 -3.65 -3.34 -0.90
C VAL A 4 -2.87 -3.31 0.41
N ALA A 5 -1.86 -4.18 0.52
CA ALA A 5 -1.02 -4.26 1.70
C ALA A 5 0.24 -3.41 1.51
N PHE A 6 0.58 -2.64 2.54
CA PHE A 6 1.79 -1.83 2.61
C PHE A 6 2.73 -2.41 3.68
N ASP A 7 3.89 -2.88 3.26
CA ASP A 7 5.04 -3.14 4.12
C ASP A 7 5.84 -1.84 4.21
N VAL A 8 5.79 -1.20 5.38
CA VAL A 8 6.23 0.19 5.56
C VAL A 8 7.59 0.20 6.23
N SER A 9 8.64 0.55 5.49
CA SER A 9 9.95 0.85 6.08
C SER A 9 10.04 2.33 6.53
N ARG A 10 11.25 2.86 6.78
CA ARG A 10 11.43 4.25 7.26
C ARG A 10 10.92 5.33 6.31
N PHE A 11 11.08 5.16 5.01
CA PHE A 11 10.78 6.22 4.02
C PHE A 11 9.96 5.73 2.83
N VAL A 12 9.75 4.42 2.74
CA VAL A 12 9.19 3.79 1.56
C VAL A 12 8.34 2.61 1.97
N ALA A 13 7.23 2.40 1.25
CA ALA A 13 6.42 1.21 1.36
C ALA A 13 6.54 0.34 0.11
N GLU A 14 6.70 -0.96 0.33
CA GLU A 14 6.48 -1.98 -0.68
C GLU A 14 5.02 -2.42 -0.65
N ILE A 15 4.44 -2.64 -1.83
CA ILE A 15 3.00 -2.86 -1.95
C ILE A 15 2.74 -4.27 -2.50
N ALA A 16 1.74 -4.94 -1.94
CA ALA A 16 1.20 -6.18 -2.49
C ALA A 16 -0.30 -6.03 -2.72
N TYR A 17 -0.79 -6.66 -3.79
CA TYR A 17 -2.21 -6.69 -4.14
C TYR A 17 -2.76 -8.10 -3.99
N LEU A 18 -3.87 -8.24 -3.25
CA LEU A 18 -4.65 -9.46 -3.20
C LEU A 18 -6.01 -9.21 -3.86
N GLU A 19 -6.26 -9.85 -4.99
CA GLU A 19 -7.51 -9.75 -5.73
C GLU A 19 -7.88 -11.13 -6.29
N ASN A 20 -9.14 -11.55 -6.13
CA ASN A 20 -9.62 -12.86 -6.58
C ASN A 20 -8.77 -14.05 -6.08
N SER A 21 -8.30 -13.97 -4.83
CA SER A 21 -7.43 -14.95 -4.17
C SER A 21 -6.03 -15.10 -4.79
N LEU A 22 -5.62 -14.16 -5.66
CA LEU A 22 -4.30 -14.12 -6.25
C LEU A 22 -3.48 -12.98 -5.64
N LEU A 23 -2.26 -13.31 -5.22
CA LEU A 23 -1.29 -12.35 -4.70
C LEU A 23 -0.39 -11.87 -5.85
N HIS A 24 -0.31 -10.56 -6.00
CA HIS A 24 0.55 -9.90 -6.97
C HIS A 24 1.49 -8.94 -6.26
N ALA A 25 2.78 -9.00 -6.62
CA ALA A 25 3.72 -7.95 -6.25
C ALA A 25 3.26 -6.63 -6.87
N GLY A 26 3.27 -5.57 -6.07
CA GLY A 26 2.90 -4.24 -6.48
C GLY A 26 4.09 -3.32 -6.64
N ASP A 27 3.77 -2.04 -6.81
CA ASP A 27 4.76 -0.97 -6.89
C ASP A 27 5.38 -0.68 -5.53
N ARG A 28 6.34 0.24 -5.54
CA ARG A 28 6.92 0.85 -4.36
C ARG A 28 6.51 2.33 -4.31
N THR A 29 6.14 2.84 -3.15
CA THR A 29 5.79 4.28 -3.00
C THR A 29 6.54 4.93 -1.84
N GLY A 30 7.00 6.16 -2.04
CA GLY A 30 7.54 6.97 -0.95
C GLY A 30 6.46 7.34 0.07
N LEU A 31 6.88 7.58 1.31
CA LEU A 31 5.99 7.97 2.42
C LEU A 31 5.83 9.49 2.56
N ARG A 32 6.28 10.28 1.57
CA ARG A 32 6.00 11.71 1.53
C ARG A 32 4.55 11.93 1.11
N ARG A 33 3.96 13.03 1.59
CA ARG A 33 2.56 13.38 1.35
C ARG A 33 2.19 13.36 -0.14
N ASP A 34 3.00 14.01 -0.98
CA ASP A 34 2.75 14.11 -2.42
C ASP A 34 2.81 12.75 -3.13
N GLU A 35 3.68 11.85 -2.70
CA GLU A 35 3.76 10.49 -3.23
C GLU A 35 2.59 9.62 -2.80
N LEU A 36 2.15 9.76 -1.54
CA LEU A 36 0.95 9.09 -1.03
C LEU A 36 -0.33 9.60 -1.71
N GLU A 37 -0.44 10.92 -1.95
CA GLU A 37 -1.56 11.52 -2.70
C GLU A 37 -1.62 10.98 -4.14
N ARG A 38 -0.48 10.93 -4.85
CA ARG A 38 -0.41 10.31 -6.19
C ARG A 38 -0.73 8.82 -6.18
N PHE A 39 -0.37 8.11 -5.13
CA PHE A 39 -0.76 6.71 -4.98
C PHE A 39 -2.27 6.58 -4.76
N ALA A 40 -2.86 7.43 -3.91
CA ALA A 40 -4.28 7.42 -3.61
C ALA A 40 -5.16 7.64 -4.85
N GLU A 41 -4.69 8.41 -5.83
CA GLU A 41 -5.35 8.58 -7.14
C GLU A 41 -5.50 7.26 -7.93
N LYS A 42 -4.66 6.25 -7.65
CA LYS A 42 -4.72 4.93 -8.28
C LYS A 42 -5.68 3.95 -7.58
N LEU A 43 -6.21 4.34 -6.41
CA LEU A 43 -7.10 3.49 -5.63
C LEU A 43 -8.52 3.53 -6.18
N ARG A 44 -9.18 2.37 -6.11
CA ARG A 44 -10.61 2.21 -6.36
C ARG A 44 -11.34 2.46 -5.04
N ALA A 45 -12.57 2.98 -5.11
CA ALA A 45 -13.41 3.19 -3.93
C ALA A 45 -13.72 1.89 -3.13
N THR A 46 -13.49 0.72 -3.72
CA THR A 46 -13.71 -0.60 -3.12
C THR A 46 -12.41 -1.29 -2.67
N ASP A 47 -11.28 -0.60 -2.74
CA ASP A 47 -10.02 -1.11 -2.22
C ASP A 47 -9.99 -1.04 -0.69
N HIS A 48 -9.42 -2.07 -0.07
CA HIS A 48 -9.11 -2.08 1.35
C HIS A 48 -7.60 -1.94 1.52
N VAL A 49 -7.17 -0.85 2.14
CA VAL A 49 -5.74 -0.59 2.40
C VAL A 49 -5.38 -1.11 3.79
N VAL A 50 -4.34 -1.93 3.86
CA VAL A 50 -3.77 -2.45 5.11
C VAL A 50 -2.35 -1.94 5.22
N LEU A 51 -2.04 -1.28 6.33
CA LEU A 51 -0.70 -0.73 6.62
C LEU A 51 -0.08 -1.54 7.75
N GLU A 52 1.15 -1.99 7.55
CA GLU A 52 1.94 -2.55 8.65
C GLU A 52 2.19 -1.47 9.70
N ALA A 53 1.77 -1.74 10.93
CA ALA A 53 2.01 -0.85 12.05
C ALA A 53 3.40 -1.14 12.64
N HIS A 54 4.25 -0.11 12.65
CA HIS A 54 5.56 -0.16 13.30
C HIS A 54 5.47 0.46 14.68
N TRP A 55 5.81 -0.30 15.72
CA TRP A 55 5.99 0.23 17.07
C TRP A 55 7.46 0.61 17.28
N PRO A 56 7.76 1.83 17.76
CA PRO A 56 9.09 2.17 18.19
C PRO A 56 9.39 1.39 19.47
N TYR A 57 10.20 0.34 19.36
CA TYR A 57 10.91 -0.23 20.51
C TYR A 57 12.22 0.52 20.72
#